data_AF-A0A5K1EZL7-F1
#
_entry.id   AF-A0A5K1EZL7-F1
#
_cell.length_a   1.000
_cell.length_b   1.000
_cell.length_c   1.000
_cell.angle_alpha   90.00
_cell.angle_beta   90.00
_cell.angle_gamma   90.00
#
_symmetry.space_group_name_H-M   'P 1'
#
loop_
_entity.id
_entity.type
_entity.pdbx_description
1 polymer ?
#
loop_
_entity_poly.entity_id
_entity_poly.type
_entity_poly.pdbx_seq_one_letter_code
_entity_poly.pdbx_strand_id
1 'polypeptide(L)' 'FGNLRIRIGGTLQDQVVYDVGGLEYPCLPFQKEDGGLFGFSKGCLKMERWDELNQLFGKTG' A
#
# COMPACT_ATOMS: atom_id res chain seq x y z
N PHE A 1 23.55 -18.05 0.64
CA PHE A 1 22.58 -16.95 0.47
C PHE A 1 21.23 -17.57 0.15
N GLY A 2 20.22 -17.36 1.00
CA GLY A 2 18.89 -17.94 0.85
C GLY A 2 17.97 -17.13 -0.08
N ASN A 3 16.74 -17.60 -0.25
CA ASN A 3 15.70 -17.02 -1.13
C ASN A 3 15.54 -15.50 -0.94
N LEU A 4 15.11 -14.83 -2.02
CA LEU A 4 14.83 -13.40 -2.02
C LEU A 4 13.71 -13.07 -1.03
N ARG A 5 13.89 -12.01 -0.24
CA ARG A 5 12.87 -11.48 0.68
C ARG A 5 12.53 -10.04 0.30
N ILE A 6 11.26 -9.78 0.04
CA ILE A 6 10.74 -8.45 -0.28
C ILE A 6 10.04 -7.88 0.96
N ARG A 7 10.46 -6.70 1.43
CA ARG A 7 9.80 -5.95 2.50
C ARG A 7 9.12 -4.72 1.91
N ILE A 8 7.79 -4.68 1.97
CA ILE A 8 6.99 -3.51 1.60
C ILE A 8 6.64 -2.75 2.88
N GLY A 9 6.90 -1.45 2.92
CA GLY A 9 6.62 -0.62 4.08
C GLY A 9 7.47 0.64 4.08
N GLY A 10 7.89 1.05 5.28
CA GLY A 10 8.58 2.33 5.50
C GLY A 10 7.61 3.41 5.93
N THR A 11 8.00 4.68 5.78
CA THR A 11 7.29 5.85 6.28
C THR A 11 5.82 5.96 5.86
N LEU A 12 5.46 5.53 4.64
CA LEU A 12 4.07 5.58 4.16
C LEU A 12 3.19 4.45 4.72
N GLN A 13 3.77 3.45 5.38
CA GLN A 13 3.01 2.38 6.03
C GLN A 13 2.07 2.92 7.11
N ASP A 14 2.45 4.01 7.79
CA ASP A 14 1.62 4.63 8.84
C ASP A 14 0.43 5.43 8.28
N GLN A 15 0.33 5.55 6.95
CA GLN A 15 -0.68 6.33 6.26
C GLN A 15 -1.53 5.51 5.29
N VAL A 16 -1.34 4.18 5.27
CA VAL A 16 -2.12 3.28 4.42
C VAL A 16 -3.47 2.95 5.05
N VAL A 17 -4.54 2.98 4.26
CA VAL A 17 -5.84 2.40 4.58
C VAL A 17 -6.14 1.28 3.60
N TYR A 18 -6.78 0.22 4.05
CA TYR A 18 -7.15 -0.92 3.21
C TYR A 18 -8.61 -0.81 2.78
N ASP A 19 -8.87 -1.11 1.51
CA ASP A 19 -10.22 -1.12 0.94
C ASP A 19 -11.00 -2.38 1.35
N VAL A 20 -11.32 -2.45 2.64
CA VAL A 20 -12.07 -3.56 3.24
C VAL A 20 -13.29 -3.04 3.98
N GLY A 21 -14.36 -3.83 4.03
CA GLY A 21 -15.56 -3.50 4.81
C GLY A 21 -16.46 -2.42 4.21
N GLY A 22 -16.25 -2.04 2.95
CA GLY A 22 -17.09 -1.05 2.25
C GLY A 22 -16.79 0.37 2.72
N LEU A 23 -15.62 0.90 2.34
CA LEU A 23 -15.21 2.25 2.72
C LEU A 23 -16.26 3.29 2.35
N GLU A 24 -16.66 4.12 3.32
CA GLU A 24 -17.64 5.21 3.11
C GLU A 24 -17.08 6.40 2.31
N TYR A 25 -15.80 6.36 1.94
CA TYR A 25 -15.10 7.41 1.21
C TYR A 25 -14.33 6.84 0.01
N PRO A 26 -14.03 7.67 -1.01
CA PRO A 26 -13.27 7.23 -2.18
C PRO A 26 -11.90 6.66 -1.79
N CYS A 27 -11.62 5.43 -2.25
CA CYS A 27 -10.30 4.81 -2.09
C CYS A 27 -9.30 5.43 -3.08
N LEU A 28 -8.58 6.46 -2.64
CA LEU A 28 -7.59 7.20 -3.43
C LEU A 28 -6.17 6.75 -3.11
N PRO A 29 -5.27 6.64 -4.11
CA PRO A 29 -3.87 6.31 -3.86
C PRO A 29 -3.17 7.46 -3.11
N PHE A 30 -1.99 7.19 -2.55
CA PHE A 30 -1.10 8.22 -2.02
C PHE A 30 -0.83 9.30 -3.06
N GLN A 31 -0.96 10.56 -2.66
CA GLN A 31 -0.59 11.72 -3.46
C GLN A 31 0.39 12.57 -2.68
N LYS A 32 1.22 13.34 -3.39
CA LYS A 32 1.99 14.39 -2.74
C LYS A 32 1.02 15.45 -2.25
N GLU A 33 1.14 15.82 -0.99
CA GLU A 33 0.27 16.80 -0.35
C GLU A 33 1.11 17.68 0.56
N ASP A 34 1.15 18.97 0.25
CA ASP A 34 1.89 19.95 1.05
C ASP A 34 1.27 20.02 2.45
N GLY A 35 2.11 19.85 3.48
CA GLY A 35 1.64 19.77 4.87
C GLY A 35 1.06 18.41 5.27
N GLY A 36 0.92 17.46 4.33
CA GLY A 36 0.63 16.06 4.64
C GLY A 36 1.76 15.43 5.45
N LEU A 37 1.44 14.41 6.24
CA LEU A 37 2.46 13.71 7.02
C LEU A 37 3.49 13.12 6.04
N PHE A 38 4.77 13.39 6.27
CA PHE A 38 5.87 13.02 5.36
C PHE A 38 5.76 13.58 3.93
N GLY A 39 4.92 14.60 3.69
CA GLY A 39 4.67 15.20 2.38
C GLY A 39 3.69 14.43 1.49
N PHE A 40 2.91 13.53 2.09
CA PHE A 40 1.92 12.73 1.37
C PHE A 40 0.56 12.74 2.07
N SER A 41 -0.48 12.51 1.29
CA SER A 41 -1.81 12.20 1.79
C SER A 41 -1.86 10.83 2.46
N LYS A 42 -2.96 10.54 3.17
CA LYS A 42 -3.35 9.13 3.39
C LYS A 42 -3.56 8.47 2.03
N GLY A 43 -3.17 7.20 1.92
CA GLY A 43 -3.31 6.42 0.70
C GLY A 43 -4.11 5.16 0.96
N CYS A 44 -4.98 4.82 0.03
CA CYS A 44 -5.81 3.63 0.10
C CYS A 44 -5.24 2.53 -0.81
N LEU A 45 -5.10 1.32 -0.26
CA LEU A 45 -4.73 0.12 -0.97
C LEU A 45 -5.98 -0.69 -1.30
N LYS A 46 -6.36 -0.70 -2.59
CA LYS A 46 -7.41 -1.57 -3.11
C LYS A 46 -7.01 -3.04 -2.99
N MET A 47 -7.98 -3.91 -2.73
CA MET A 47 -7.72 -5.36 -2.62
C MET A 47 -7.18 -5.98 -3.91
N GLU A 48 -7.59 -5.48 -5.08
CA GLU A 48 -7.01 -5.90 -6.37
C GLU A 48 -5.49 -5.69 -6.42
N ARG A 49 -5.01 -4.56 -5.86
CA ARG A 49 -3.58 -4.26 -5.80
C ARG A 49 -2.86 -5.15 -4.79
N TRP A 50 -3.53 -5.52 -3.70
CA TRP A 50 -3.00 -6.51 -2.75
C TRP A 50 -2.84 -7.89 -3.42
N ASP A 51 -3.80 -8.30 -4.24
CA ASP A 51 -3.73 -9.56 -5.00
C ASP A 51 -2.55 -9.57 -5.98
N GLU A 52 -2.32 -8.46 -6.69
CA GLU A 52 -1.15 -8.32 -7.57
C GLU A 52 0.18 -8.45 -6.82
N LEU A 53 0.29 -7.85 -5.62
CA LEU A 53 1.48 -7.98 -4.78
C LEU A 53 1.69 -9.43 -4.32
N ASN A 54 0.62 -10.10 -3.92
CA ASN A 54 0.68 -11.50 -3.52
C ASN A 54 1.09 -12.40 -4.70
N GLN A 55 0.57 -12.15 -5.90
CA GLN A 55 0.99 -12.85 -7.12
C GLN A 55 2.47 -12.60 -7.45
N LEU A 56 2.97 -11.38 -7.27
CA LEU A 56 4.39 -11.07 -7.45
C LEU A 56 5.25 -11.90 -6.48
N PHE A 57 4.86 -12.00 -5.21
CA PHE A 57 5.58 -12.80 -4.23
C PHE A 57 5.56 -14.29 -4.58
N GLY A 58 4.43 -14.82 -5.05
CA GLY A 58 4.33 -16.21 -5.49
C GLY A 58 5.20 -16.54 -6.70
N LYS A 59 5.44 -15.56 -7.60
CA LYS A 59 6.31 -15.74 -8.79
C LYS A 59 7.80 -15.56 -8.50
N THR A 60 8.16 -14.82 -7.45
CA THR A 60 9.54 -14.40 -7.17
C THR A 60 10.16 -15.08 -5.93
N GLY A 61 9.42 -16.01 -5.31
CA GLY A 61 9.79 -16.77 -4.11
C GLY A 61 10.77 -17.92 -4.33
#